data_AF-A0A6A3LDN6-F1
#
_entry.id   AF-A0A6A3LDN6-F1
#
_cell.length_a   1.000
_cell.length_b   1.000
_cell.length_c   1.000
_cell.angle_alpha   90.00
_cell.angle_beta   90.00
_cell.angle_gamma   90.00
#
_symmetry.space_group_name_H-M   'P 1'
#
loop_
_entity.id
_entity.type
_entity.pdbx_description
1 polymer ?
#
loop_
_entity_poly.entity_id
_entity_poly.type
_entity_poly.pdbx_seq_one_letter_code
_entity_poly.pdbx_strand_id
1 'polypeptide(L)'
;MGDSVEVVVPGFGICTTKIEDGGNNFVSDAVCPSLPSSQLKRISSLTLDLTTLESEAVLTQLLSLIGGSLRMLSLASRSQIDLCMLASTCPELEELRLRFSGVRVSAPNKALREWAIKNITLSDVDDVFAMVTCLTDATLRMRKTLVRLAVFPSYGHPLCPHDKKRLSAFNGEFLPVTKEKLPNQSKAAMLSAVRSGWNSNSSTGAVRVLGRLDASVLGLIFTFASTPEQRSIRFY
;
A
#
# COMPACT_ATOMS: atom_id res chain seq x y z
N MET A 1 29.60 36.24 20.03
CA MET A 1 28.14 36.25 19.85
C MET A 1 27.79 34.92 19.19
N GLY A 2 27.25 33.94 19.92
CA GLY A 2 26.88 32.64 19.33
C GLY A 2 26.71 31.41 20.25
N ASP A 3 26.75 31.51 21.59
CA ASP A 3 26.82 30.29 22.44
C ASP A 3 25.49 29.84 23.06
N SER A 4 24.36 29.96 22.35
CA SER A 4 23.09 29.43 22.85
C SER A 4 22.24 28.78 21.76
N VAL A 5 21.69 27.61 22.05
CA VAL A 5 20.79 26.85 21.17
C VAL A 5 19.39 26.84 21.74
N GLU A 6 18.40 27.05 20.87
CA GLU A 6 16.98 26.90 21.18
C GLU A 6 16.56 25.43 20.99
N VAL A 7 16.01 24.83 22.03
CA VAL A 7 15.50 23.45 22.03
C VAL A 7 14.02 23.47 22.34
N VAL A 8 13.22 22.81 21.50
CA VAL A 8 11.77 22.69 21.71
C VAL A 8 11.47 21.47 22.58
N VAL A 9 10.95 21.70 23.78
CA VAL A 9 10.58 20.64 24.73
C VAL A 9 9.06 20.46 24.71
N PRO A 10 8.54 19.26 24.34
CA PRO A 10 7.11 18.99 24.36
C PRO A 10 6.51 19.22 25.76
N GLY A 11 5.50 20.10 25.84
CA GLY A 11 4.84 20.49 27.10
C GLY A 11 5.45 21.69 27.82
N PHE A 12 6.64 22.16 27.41
CA PHE A 12 7.34 23.29 28.06
C PHE A 12 7.74 24.43 27.10
N GLY A 13 7.65 24.24 25.78
CA GLY A 13 7.93 25.29 24.79
C GLY A 13 9.40 25.34 24.36
N ILE A 14 9.83 26.50 23.83
CA ILE A 14 11.20 26.70 23.35
C ILE A 14 12.08 27.20 24.50
N CYS A 15 13.12 26.43 24.82
CA CYS A 15 14.08 26.74 25.89
C CYS A 15 15.46 27.01 25.28
N THR A 16 16.15 28.04 25.77
CA THR A 16 17.54 28.35 25.36
C THR A 16 18.53 27.74 26.35
N THR A 17 19.54 27.02 25.83
CA THR A 17 20.65 26.48 26.65
C THR A 17 22.00 26.91 26.09
N LYS A 18 22.99 27.11 26.96
CA LYS A 18 24.33 27.54 26.58
C LYS A 18 25.22 26.35 26.25
N ILE A 19 26.01 26.46 25.19
CA ILE A 19 27.02 25.46 24.85
C ILE A 19 28.29 25.80 25.64
N GLU A 20 28.67 24.98 26.62
CA GLU A 20 29.98 25.09 27.27
C GLU A 20 31.05 24.31 26.50
N ASP A 21 32.24 24.91 26.42
CA ASP A 21 33.35 24.65 25.47
C ASP A 21 34.13 23.33 25.71
N GLY A 22 33.44 22.27 26.14
CA GLY A 22 34.01 20.95 26.44
C GLY A 22 33.28 19.76 25.80
N GLY A 23 32.35 20.01 24.88
CA GLY A 23 31.34 19.05 24.44
C GLY A 23 31.51 18.49 23.02
N ASN A 24 32.72 18.27 22.49
CA ASN A 24 32.90 17.53 21.23
C ASN A 24 32.62 16.02 21.34
N ASN A 25 32.17 15.55 22.50
CA ASN A 25 31.52 14.26 22.59
C ASN A 25 30.04 14.46 22.29
N PHE A 26 29.68 14.33 21.02
CA PHE A 26 28.34 13.85 20.68
C PHE A 26 28.08 12.63 21.55
N VAL A 27 27.30 12.81 22.60
CA VAL A 27 26.71 11.69 23.31
C VAL A 27 25.79 11.09 22.27
N SER A 28 26.25 10.01 21.62
CA SER A 28 25.41 9.15 20.81
C SER A 28 24.16 8.91 21.62
N ASP A 29 23.02 9.42 21.15
CA ASP A 29 21.73 9.20 21.79
C ASP A 29 21.70 7.72 22.15
N ALA A 30 21.68 7.46 23.45
CA ALA A 30 21.77 6.11 23.99
C ALA A 30 20.79 5.29 23.19
N VAL A 31 21.33 4.27 22.49
CA VAL A 31 20.61 3.36 21.60
C VAL A 31 19.21 3.19 22.16
N CYS A 32 18.22 3.85 21.54
CA CYS A 32 16.85 3.74 22.00
C CYS A 32 16.58 2.23 22.07
N PRO A 33 16.34 1.66 23.27
CA PRO A 33 16.07 0.24 23.37
C PRO A 33 14.87 0.02 22.47
N SER A 34 15.07 -0.77 21.42
CA SER A 34 14.12 -0.99 20.34
C SER A 34 12.71 -1.04 20.92
N LEU A 35 11.93 0.02 20.71
CA LEU A 35 10.55 0.07 21.19
C LEU A 35 9.89 -1.21 20.65
N PRO A 36 9.27 -2.03 21.51
CA PRO A 36 8.67 -3.27 21.05
C PRO A 36 7.67 -2.92 19.95
N SER A 37 7.92 -3.45 18.76
CA SER A 37 7.17 -3.22 17.50
C SER A 37 5.67 -3.52 17.60
N SER A 38 5.21 -4.04 18.73
CA SER A 38 3.84 -4.42 19.03
C SER A 38 2.96 -3.29 19.55
N GLN A 39 3.49 -2.12 19.95
CA GLN A 39 2.68 -1.06 20.58
C GLN A 39 2.02 -0.08 19.59
N LEU A 40 2.57 0.11 18.39
CA LEU A 40 2.06 1.10 17.41
C LEU A 40 1.10 0.50 16.37
N LYS A 41 0.37 -0.56 16.72
CA LYS A 41 -0.62 -1.27 15.87
C LYS A 41 -1.83 -0.41 15.41
N ARG A 42 -1.84 0.89 15.69
CA ARG A 42 -2.93 1.80 15.33
C ARG A 42 -2.72 2.51 14.00
N ILE A 43 -1.49 2.61 13.51
CA ILE A 43 -1.22 3.36 12.28
C ILE A 43 -1.45 2.44 11.09
N SER A 44 -2.51 2.71 10.33
CA SER A 44 -2.85 1.99 9.09
C SER A 44 -2.49 2.75 7.82
N SER A 45 -2.21 4.05 7.93
CA SER A 45 -1.84 4.91 6.79
C SER A 45 -0.78 5.91 7.23
N LEU A 46 0.25 6.09 6.40
CA LEU A 46 1.33 7.05 6.61
C LEU A 46 1.64 7.77 5.31
N THR A 47 1.77 9.09 5.37
CA THR A 47 2.26 9.93 4.28
C THR A 47 3.47 10.70 4.75
N LEU A 48 4.60 10.57 4.05
CA LEU A 48 5.83 11.30 4.33
C LEU A 48 6.30 12.03 3.07
N ASP A 49 6.66 13.30 3.24
CA ASP A 49 7.43 14.05 2.25
C ASP A 49 8.88 14.10 2.74
N LEU A 50 9.75 13.41 2.02
CA LEU A 50 11.16 13.19 2.34
C LEU A 50 12.05 13.74 1.22
N THR A 51 11.59 14.75 0.50
CA THR A 51 12.34 15.37 -0.61
C THR A 51 13.71 15.91 -0.21
N THR A 52 13.95 16.12 1.09
CA THR A 52 15.24 16.55 1.68
C THR A 52 15.93 15.47 2.51
N LEU A 53 15.36 14.26 2.65
CA LEU A 53 15.91 13.22 3.51
C LEU A 53 17.04 12.47 2.80
N GLU A 54 18.25 12.54 3.35
CA GLU A 54 19.45 11.95 2.73
C GLU A 54 19.67 10.47 3.11
N SER A 55 19.01 9.96 4.16
CA SER A 55 19.32 8.64 4.73
C SER A 55 18.17 7.62 4.66
N GLU A 56 18.38 6.57 3.85
CA GLU A 56 17.52 5.38 3.76
C GLU A 56 17.47 4.59 5.09
N ALA A 57 18.53 4.67 5.89
CA ALA A 57 18.59 3.96 7.17
C ALA A 57 17.56 4.51 8.17
N VAL A 58 17.37 5.83 8.21
CA VAL A 58 16.38 6.47 9.09
C VAL A 58 14.96 6.08 8.67
N LEU A 59 14.67 6.06 7.37
CA LEU A 59 13.39 5.58 6.85
C LEU A 59 13.15 4.12 7.24
N THR A 60 14.16 3.27 7.11
CA THR A 60 14.07 1.84 7.47
C THR A 60 13.80 1.65 8.96
N GLN A 61 14.48 2.42 9.83
CA GLN A 61 14.25 2.40 11.27
C GLN A 61 12.85 2.90 11.63
N LEU A 62 12.38 3.97 10.98
CA LEU A 62 11.02 4.45 11.20
C LEU A 62 9.99 3.39 10.81
N LEU A 63 10.11 2.83 9.61
CA LEU A 63 9.18 1.81 9.11
C LEU A 63 9.28 0.50 9.90
N SER A 64 10.41 0.15 10.50
CA SER A 64 10.48 -1.03 11.38
C SER A 64 9.67 -0.86 12.67
N LEU A 65 9.46 0.39 13.13
CA LEU A 65 8.67 0.71 14.31
C LEU A 65 7.17 0.76 14.05
N ILE A 66 6.75 1.23 12.87
CA ILE A 66 5.32 1.51 12.56
C ILE A 66 4.75 0.73 11.37
N GLY A 67 5.60 0.08 10.57
CA GLY A 67 5.23 -0.55 9.31
C GLY A 67 4.42 -1.83 9.45
N GLY A 68 4.50 -2.51 10.60
CA GLY A 68 3.89 -3.83 10.82
C GLY A 68 2.37 -3.89 10.58
N SER A 69 1.64 -2.80 10.83
CA SER A 69 0.18 -2.71 10.60
C SER A 69 -0.20 -1.76 9.46
N LEU A 70 0.79 -1.24 8.73
CA LEU A 70 0.56 -0.21 7.73
C LEU A 70 -0.08 -0.81 6.48
N ARG A 71 -1.24 -0.29 6.08
CA ARG A 71 -1.96 -0.70 4.85
C ARG A 71 -1.72 0.26 3.70
N MET A 72 -1.46 1.52 3.98
CA MET A 72 -1.19 2.55 2.98
C MET A 72 0.07 3.34 3.32
N LEU A 73 0.99 3.45 2.36
CA LEU A 73 2.21 4.24 2.46
C LEU A 73 2.30 5.19 1.28
N SER A 74 2.46 6.48 1.55
CA SER A 74 2.78 7.48 0.53
C SER A 74 4.12 8.13 0.86
N LEU A 75 5.09 8.00 -0.03
CA LEU A 75 6.42 8.60 0.11
C LEU A 75 6.69 9.53 -1.07
N ALA A 76 7.18 10.73 -0.78
CA ALA A 76 7.87 11.55 -1.77
C ALA A 76 9.36 11.56 -1.43
N SER A 77 10.22 11.05 -2.31
CA SER A 77 11.67 11.01 -2.10
C SER A 77 12.37 11.09 -3.45
N ARG A 78 13.54 11.73 -3.51
CA ARG A 78 14.38 11.73 -4.73
C ARG A 78 15.31 10.51 -4.83
N SER A 79 15.35 9.68 -3.80
CA SER A 79 16.15 8.45 -3.76
C SER A 79 15.39 7.25 -4.31
N GLN A 80 16.13 6.20 -4.67
CA GLN A 80 15.54 4.91 -5.03
C GLN A 80 15.03 4.20 -3.78
N ILE A 81 13.80 3.68 -3.84
CA ILE A 81 13.20 2.91 -2.77
C ILE A 81 13.31 1.42 -3.08
N ASP A 82 13.86 0.66 -2.12
CA ASP A 82 13.94 -0.80 -2.23
C ASP A 82 12.64 -1.48 -1.77
N LEU A 83 12.00 -2.23 -2.67
CA LEU A 83 10.82 -3.01 -2.35
C LEU A 83 11.11 -4.15 -1.37
N CYS A 84 12.32 -4.71 -1.38
CA CYS A 84 12.68 -5.76 -0.43
C CYS A 84 12.66 -5.23 1.01
N MET A 85 13.15 -3.99 1.22
CA MET A 85 13.09 -3.29 2.50
C MET A 85 11.63 -2.98 2.89
N LEU A 86 10.83 -2.45 1.97
CA LEU A 86 9.43 -2.15 2.24
C LEU A 86 8.61 -3.40 2.56
N ALA A 87 8.80 -4.50 1.84
CA ALA A 87 8.12 -5.76 2.11
C ALA A 87 8.48 -6.33 3.49
N SER A 88 9.72 -6.10 3.95
CA SER A 88 10.19 -6.58 5.26
C SER A 88 9.68 -5.73 6.42
N THR A 89 9.61 -4.41 6.23
CA THR A 89 9.15 -3.47 7.28
C THR A 89 7.64 -3.30 7.30
N CYS A 90 6.99 -3.40 6.14
CA CYS A 90 5.56 -3.19 5.93
C CYS A 90 4.90 -4.40 5.24
N PRO A 91 4.83 -5.57 5.90
CA PRO A 91 4.34 -6.81 5.28
C PRO A 91 2.84 -6.79 4.96
N GLU A 92 2.04 -6.00 5.68
CA GLU A 92 0.58 -5.86 5.48
C GLU A 92 0.21 -4.75 4.48
N LEU A 93 1.18 -4.15 3.78
CA LEU A 93 0.93 -3.02 2.89
C LEU A 93 0.07 -3.44 1.69
N GLU A 94 -1.07 -2.76 1.53
CA GLU A 94 -1.99 -2.96 0.41
C GLU A 94 -1.83 -1.89 -0.67
N GLU A 95 -1.44 -0.67 -0.28
CA GLU A 95 -1.29 0.47 -1.16
C GLU A 95 0.03 1.21 -0.94
N LEU A 96 0.79 1.40 -2.03
CA LEU A 96 2.03 2.17 -2.06
C LEU A 96 1.91 3.30 -3.08
N ARG A 97 2.25 4.52 -2.66
CA ARG A 97 2.35 5.69 -3.53
C ARG A 97 3.76 6.26 -3.40
N LEU A 98 4.48 6.32 -4.51
CA LEU A 98 5.82 6.89 -4.59
C LEU A 98 5.79 8.11 -5.51
N ARG A 99 6.41 9.20 -5.08
CA ARG A 99 6.61 10.41 -5.90
C ARG A 99 8.08 10.75 -5.96
N PHE A 100 8.57 11.08 -7.14
CA PHE A 100 9.97 11.44 -7.43
C PHE A 100 10.98 10.30 -7.15
N SER A 101 10.50 9.10 -6.83
CA SER A 101 11.32 7.98 -6.36
C SER A 101 11.37 6.88 -7.40
N GLY A 102 12.58 6.50 -7.80
CA GLY A 102 12.80 5.25 -8.52
C GLY A 102 12.51 4.05 -7.62
N VAL A 103 12.24 2.90 -8.24
CA VAL A 103 12.06 1.64 -7.51
C VAL A 103 13.20 0.70 -7.85
N ARG A 104 13.76 0.07 -6.82
CA ARG A 104 14.72 -1.02 -6.98
C ARG A 104 14.25 -2.26 -6.24
N VAL A 105 14.77 -3.41 -6.65
CA VAL A 105 14.57 -4.68 -5.97
C VAL A 105 15.97 -5.19 -5.68
N SER A 106 16.35 -5.20 -4.40
CA SER A 106 17.59 -5.83 -3.96
C SER A 106 17.47 -7.37 -4.01
N ALA A 107 18.41 -8.09 -3.38
CA ALA A 107 18.45 -9.55 -3.42
C ALA A 107 17.09 -10.18 -3.03
N PRO A 108 16.72 -11.34 -3.61
CA PRO A 108 15.43 -11.97 -3.35
C PRO A 108 15.26 -12.29 -1.87
N ASN A 109 14.23 -11.73 -1.23
CA ASN A 109 13.92 -12.03 0.17
C ASN A 109 12.55 -12.72 0.30
N LYS A 110 12.37 -13.46 1.39
CA LYS A 110 11.10 -14.16 1.69
C LYS A 110 9.94 -13.17 1.82
N ALA A 111 10.21 -12.00 2.39
CA ALA A 111 9.21 -10.95 2.59
C ALA A 111 8.56 -10.50 1.27
N LEU A 112 9.36 -10.19 0.25
CA LEU A 112 8.87 -9.77 -1.07
C LEU A 112 8.06 -10.89 -1.74
N ARG A 113 8.48 -12.16 -1.58
CA ARG A 113 7.73 -13.31 -2.10
C ARG A 113 6.34 -13.43 -1.50
N GLU A 114 6.17 -13.08 -0.23
CA GLU A 114 4.91 -13.18 0.50
C GLU A 114 4.08 -11.88 0.48
N TRP A 115 4.66 -10.80 -0.03
CA TRP A 115 4.06 -9.47 -0.03
C TRP A 115 2.81 -9.40 -0.91
N ALA A 116 1.68 -9.07 -0.29
CA ALA A 116 0.35 -9.13 -0.89
C ALA A 116 -0.17 -7.76 -1.34
N ILE A 117 0.74 -6.90 -1.82
CA ILE A 117 0.41 -5.53 -2.24
C ILE A 117 -0.57 -5.53 -3.43
N LYS A 118 -1.60 -4.67 -3.35
CA LYS A 118 -2.68 -4.59 -4.34
C LYS A 118 -2.54 -3.40 -5.28
N ASN A 119 -2.08 -2.26 -4.76
CA ASN A 119 -2.05 -1.00 -5.48
C ASN A 119 -0.66 -0.35 -5.37
N ILE A 120 -0.07 -0.02 -6.52
CA ILE A 120 1.15 0.78 -6.60
C ILE A 120 0.90 1.97 -7.52
N THR A 121 1.26 3.17 -7.05
CA THR A 121 1.27 4.39 -7.85
C THR A 121 2.68 4.96 -7.86
N LEU A 122 3.27 5.11 -9.05
CA LEU A 122 4.59 5.68 -9.27
C LEU A 122 4.40 7.02 -9.99
N SER A 123 4.82 8.12 -9.36
CA SER A 123 4.69 9.46 -9.93
C SER A 123 6.03 10.13 -10.12
N ASP A 124 6.21 10.76 -11.27
CA ASP A 124 7.47 11.40 -11.67
C ASP A 124 8.66 10.42 -11.60
N VAL A 125 8.51 9.29 -12.29
CA VAL A 125 9.53 8.23 -12.38
C VAL A 125 10.09 8.14 -13.80
N ASP A 126 11.37 7.80 -13.89
CA ASP A 126 12.14 7.64 -15.12
C ASP A 126 12.35 6.17 -15.52
N ASP A 127 12.18 5.24 -14.58
CA ASP A 127 12.30 3.79 -14.79
C ASP A 127 11.18 2.97 -14.12
N VAL A 128 10.85 1.83 -14.75
CA VAL A 128 9.89 0.83 -14.27
C VAL A 128 10.43 -0.60 -14.35
N PHE A 129 11.72 -0.79 -14.62
CA PHE A 129 12.34 -2.10 -14.79
C PHE A 129 12.13 -3.03 -13.58
N ALA A 130 12.21 -2.48 -12.36
CA ALA A 130 11.91 -3.22 -11.13
C ALA A 130 10.49 -3.81 -11.13
N MET A 131 9.49 -3.04 -11.57
CA MET A 131 8.11 -3.53 -11.68
C MET A 131 7.97 -4.62 -12.74
N VAL A 132 8.65 -4.47 -13.87
CA VAL A 132 8.67 -5.48 -14.93
C VAL A 132 9.25 -6.80 -14.41
N THR A 133 10.37 -6.73 -13.67
CA THR A 133 11.01 -7.90 -13.07
C THR A 133 10.07 -8.58 -12.08
N CYS A 134 9.47 -7.80 -11.18
CA CYS A 134 8.50 -8.29 -10.21
C CYS A 134 7.27 -8.98 -10.82
N LEU A 135 6.72 -8.43 -11.91
CA LEU A 135 5.55 -9.02 -12.58
C LEU A 135 5.92 -10.13 -13.57
N THR A 136 7.18 -10.27 -13.96
CA THR A 136 7.63 -11.43 -14.74
C THR A 136 7.82 -12.66 -13.84
N ASP A 137 8.22 -12.45 -12.59
CA ASP A 137 8.46 -13.54 -11.64
C ASP A 137 7.14 -14.10 -11.05
N ALA A 138 6.77 -15.31 -11.49
CA ALA A 138 5.57 -16.01 -11.02
C ALA A 138 5.66 -16.49 -9.56
N THR A 139 6.85 -16.50 -8.96
CA THR A 139 7.06 -16.90 -7.56
C THR A 139 6.66 -15.80 -6.58
N LEU A 140 6.63 -14.53 -7.03
CA LEU A 140 6.24 -13.41 -6.20
C LEU A 140 4.72 -13.35 -6.04
N ARG A 141 4.23 -13.25 -4.81
CA ARG A 141 2.80 -13.10 -4.55
C ARG A 141 2.21 -11.83 -5.17
N MET A 142 3.01 -10.76 -5.32
CA MET A 142 2.55 -9.54 -6.01
C MET A 142 2.13 -9.81 -7.46
N ARG A 143 2.70 -10.81 -8.13
CA ARG A 143 2.25 -11.24 -9.48
C ARG A 143 0.82 -11.79 -9.49
N LYS A 144 0.28 -12.18 -8.34
CA LYS A 144 -1.08 -12.69 -8.20
C LYS A 144 -2.01 -11.70 -7.50
N THR A 145 -1.47 -10.70 -6.81
CA THR A 145 -2.22 -9.79 -5.93
C THR A 145 -2.22 -8.33 -6.39
N LEU A 146 -1.22 -7.89 -7.17
CA LEU A 146 -1.16 -6.51 -7.66
C LEU A 146 -2.24 -6.28 -8.72
N VAL A 147 -3.30 -5.58 -8.31
CA VAL A 147 -4.49 -5.22 -9.07
C VAL A 147 -4.25 -3.97 -9.89
N ARG A 148 -3.63 -2.94 -9.30
CA ARG A 148 -3.46 -1.65 -9.94
C ARG A 148 -2.02 -1.20 -9.92
N LEU A 149 -1.50 -0.87 -11.10
CA LEU A 149 -0.26 -0.13 -11.26
C LEU A 149 -0.53 1.12 -12.08
N ALA A 150 -0.37 2.29 -11.47
CA ALA A 150 -0.46 3.58 -12.16
C ALA A 150 0.93 4.21 -12.23
N VAL A 151 1.36 4.58 -13.43
CA VAL A 151 2.67 5.19 -13.67
C VAL A 151 2.48 6.54 -14.33
N PHE A 152 3.02 7.59 -13.70
CA PHE A 152 3.11 8.93 -14.24
C PHE A 152 4.61 9.19 -14.49
N PRO A 153 5.09 9.07 -15.74
CA PRO A 153 6.49 9.23 -16.06
C PRO A 153 6.94 10.68 -15.89
N SER A 154 8.24 10.88 -15.70
CA SER A 154 8.82 12.22 -15.66
C SER A 154 8.75 12.90 -17.03
N TYR A 155 8.40 14.18 -17.06
CA TYR A 155 8.27 14.95 -18.31
C TYR A 155 9.58 15.02 -19.12
N GLY A 156 10.73 14.99 -18.45
CA GLY A 156 12.06 15.10 -19.09
C GLY A 156 12.66 13.76 -19.52
N HIS A 157 12.16 12.63 -19.01
CA HIS A 157 12.77 11.33 -19.16
C HIS A 157 11.70 10.28 -19.50
N PRO A 158 11.42 10.05 -20.80
CA PRO A 158 10.43 9.07 -21.19
C PRO A 158 10.88 7.66 -20.79
N LEU A 159 9.94 6.86 -20.31
CA LEU A 159 10.19 5.46 -19.97
C LEU A 159 10.72 4.68 -21.18
N CYS A 160 11.61 3.74 -20.91
CA CYS A 160 12.05 2.74 -21.87
C CYS A 160 10.83 2.10 -22.58
N PRO A 161 10.71 2.21 -23.93
CA PRO A 161 9.57 1.69 -24.66
C PRO A 161 9.39 0.17 -24.51
N HIS A 162 10.51 -0.55 -24.39
CA HIS A 162 10.52 -1.99 -24.20
C HIS A 162 9.91 -2.39 -22.85
N ASP A 163 10.29 -1.72 -21.76
CA ASP A 163 9.78 -2.01 -20.43
C ASP A 163 8.32 -1.57 -20.28
N LYS A 164 7.95 -0.43 -20.86
CA LYS A 164 6.55 -0.02 -20.98
C LYS A 164 5.70 -1.07 -21.69
N LYS A 165 6.18 -1.62 -22.81
CA LYS A 165 5.48 -2.68 -23.56
C LYS A 165 5.35 -3.97 -22.73
N ARG A 166 6.43 -4.41 -22.08
CA ARG A 166 6.42 -5.59 -21.21
C ARG A 166 5.44 -5.44 -20.05
N LEU A 167 5.45 -4.27 -19.40
CA LEU A 167 4.54 -3.99 -18.30
C LEU A 167 3.09 -3.95 -18.79
N SER A 168 2.84 -3.33 -19.95
CA SER A 168 1.50 -3.28 -20.55
C SER A 168 0.93 -4.65 -20.93
N ALA A 169 1.78 -5.65 -21.19
CA ALA A 169 1.34 -7.01 -21.52
C ALA A 169 0.58 -7.69 -20.36
N PHE A 170 0.80 -7.24 -19.12
CA PHE A 170 0.10 -7.74 -17.94
C PHE A 170 -1.25 -7.05 -17.68
N ASN A 171 -1.60 -6.02 -18.45
CA ASN A 171 -2.85 -5.29 -18.32
C ASN A 171 -4.03 -6.17 -18.77
N GLY A 172 -5.11 -6.17 -18.02
CA GLY A 172 -6.32 -6.94 -18.33
C GLY A 172 -6.26 -8.41 -17.88
N GLU A 173 -5.17 -8.87 -17.27
CA GLU A 173 -5.11 -10.23 -16.73
C GLU A 173 -6.03 -10.42 -15.52
N PHE A 174 -6.77 -11.52 -15.48
CA PHE A 174 -7.57 -11.89 -14.33
C PHE A 174 -6.69 -12.52 -13.25
N LEU A 175 -6.80 -12.00 -12.03
CA LEU A 175 -6.05 -12.45 -10.87
C LEU A 175 -6.80 -13.58 -10.17
N PRO A 176 -6.09 -14.57 -9.60
CA PRO A 176 -6.71 -15.63 -8.80
C PRO A 176 -7.30 -15.11 -7.49
N VAL A 177 -7.00 -13.85 -7.13
CA VAL A 177 -7.59 -13.18 -5.97
C VAL A 177 -9.03 -12.82 -6.33
N THR A 178 -9.96 -13.43 -5.60
CA THR A 178 -11.38 -13.11 -5.68
C THR A 178 -11.59 -11.68 -5.19
N LYS A 179 -12.48 -10.94 -5.86
CA LYS A 179 -12.99 -9.65 -5.38
C LYS A 179 -13.39 -9.76 -3.91
N GLU A 180 -13.33 -8.63 -3.20
CA GLU A 180 -13.93 -8.53 -1.87
C GLU A 180 -15.30 -9.23 -1.85
N LYS A 181 -15.43 -10.20 -0.95
CA LYS A 181 -16.69 -10.91 -0.78
C LYS A 181 -17.78 -9.89 -0.50
N LEU A 182 -18.97 -10.09 -1.08
CA LEU A 182 -20.13 -9.24 -0.81
C LEU A 182 -20.26 -8.92 0.70
N PRO A 183 -20.56 -7.67 1.08
CA PRO A 183 -20.74 -7.29 2.47
C PRO A 183 -21.72 -8.23 3.17
N ASN A 184 -21.49 -8.49 4.46
CA ASN A 184 -22.36 -9.41 5.22
C ASN A 184 -23.82 -8.95 5.23
N GLN A 185 -24.06 -7.63 5.20
CA GLN A 185 -25.38 -7.03 5.08
C GLN A 185 -26.04 -7.39 3.74
N SER A 186 -25.30 -7.32 2.63
CA SER A 186 -25.80 -7.73 1.30
C SER A 186 -26.14 -9.23 1.27
N LYS A 187 -25.30 -10.07 1.89
CA LYS A 187 -25.58 -11.51 2.04
C LYS A 187 -26.83 -11.77 2.88
N ALA A 188 -26.97 -11.07 4.01
CA ALA A 188 -28.12 -11.20 4.90
C ALA A 188 -29.43 -10.72 4.25
N ALA A 189 -29.38 -9.60 3.53
CA ALA A 189 -30.52 -9.11 2.76
C ALA A 189 -30.96 -10.12 1.69
N MET A 190 -29.99 -10.73 0.98
CA MET A 190 -30.27 -11.78 0.00
C MET A 190 -30.90 -13.02 0.64
N LEU A 191 -30.38 -13.50 1.77
CA LEU A 191 -30.96 -14.62 2.53
C LEU A 191 -32.36 -14.31 3.05
N SER A 192 -32.61 -13.08 3.50
CA SER A 192 -33.92 -12.62 3.98
C SER A 192 -34.97 -12.58 2.85
N ALA A 193 -34.57 -12.09 1.68
CA ALA A 193 -35.41 -12.11 0.48
C ALA A 193 -35.76 -13.57 0.11
N VAL A 194 -34.79 -14.49 0.04
CA VAL A 194 -35.07 -15.90 -0.28
C VAL A 194 -36.00 -16.56 0.75
N ARG A 195 -35.80 -16.31 2.05
CA ARG A 195 -36.66 -16.86 3.12
C ARG A 195 -38.09 -16.32 3.10
N SER A 196 -38.28 -15.04 2.78
CA SER A 196 -39.61 -14.41 2.73
C SER A 196 -40.43 -14.85 1.50
N GLY A 197 -39.78 -15.29 0.42
CA GLY A 197 -40.46 -15.89 -0.74
C GLY A 197 -40.95 -17.31 -0.50
N TRP A 198 -40.31 -18.05 0.41
CA TRP A 198 -40.69 -19.43 0.77
C TRP A 198 -41.90 -19.49 1.73
N ASN A 199 -42.10 -18.47 2.56
CA ASN A 199 -43.27 -18.36 3.44
C ASN A 199 -44.49 -17.83 2.66
N SER A 200 -45.10 -18.70 1.86
CA SER A 200 -46.23 -18.41 0.96
C SER A 200 -47.54 -17.94 1.64
N ASN A 201 -47.55 -17.76 2.96
CA ASN A 201 -48.76 -17.48 3.74
C ASN A 201 -48.88 -16.03 4.26
N SER A 202 -47.96 -15.12 3.92
CA SER A 202 -48.04 -13.72 4.37
C SER A 202 -48.43 -12.76 3.24
N SER A 203 -49.63 -12.17 3.36
CA SER A 203 -50.28 -11.29 2.39
C SER A 203 -49.74 -9.85 2.35
N THR A 204 -48.53 -9.60 2.85
CA THR A 204 -47.98 -8.24 3.04
C THR A 204 -46.71 -8.04 2.22
N GLY A 205 -46.81 -7.31 1.11
CA GLY A 205 -45.75 -6.47 0.48
C GLY A 205 -44.44 -7.11 -0.02
N ALA A 206 -43.83 -8.01 0.75
CA ALA A 206 -42.53 -8.63 0.50
C ALA A 206 -42.50 -9.49 -0.78
N VAL A 207 -43.62 -10.14 -1.12
CA VAL A 207 -43.77 -10.96 -2.33
C VAL A 207 -43.57 -10.14 -3.62
N ARG A 208 -43.92 -8.84 -3.63
CA ARG A 208 -43.76 -7.99 -4.83
C ARG A 208 -42.31 -7.57 -5.10
N VAL A 209 -41.46 -7.51 -4.08
CA VAL A 209 -40.04 -7.14 -4.24
C VAL A 209 -39.24 -8.33 -4.75
N LEU A 210 -39.58 -9.54 -4.30
CA LEU A 210 -39.00 -10.80 -4.79
C LEU A 210 -39.37 -11.12 -6.24
N GLY A 211 -40.57 -10.77 -6.68
CA GLY A 211 -40.97 -10.89 -8.09
C GLY A 211 -40.12 -10.03 -9.06
N ARG A 212 -39.30 -9.11 -8.56
CA ARG A 212 -38.36 -8.28 -9.35
C ARG A 212 -36.91 -8.77 -9.31
N LEU A 213 -36.57 -9.68 -8.39
CA LEU A 213 -35.28 -10.36 -8.33
C LEU A 213 -35.48 -11.76 -8.92
N ASP A 214 -35.66 -11.82 -10.23
CA ASP A 214 -35.75 -13.10 -10.92
C ASP A 214 -34.38 -13.82 -10.93
N ALA A 215 -34.39 -15.08 -11.35
CA ALA A 215 -33.19 -15.91 -11.40
C ALA A 215 -32.07 -15.29 -12.27
N SER A 216 -32.42 -14.46 -13.26
CA SER A 216 -31.48 -13.78 -14.15
C SER A 216 -30.72 -12.69 -13.40
N VAL A 217 -31.42 -11.84 -12.63
CA VAL A 217 -30.78 -10.79 -11.83
C VAL A 217 -29.90 -11.39 -10.73
N LEU A 218 -30.37 -12.45 -10.04
CA LEU A 218 -29.56 -13.16 -9.06
C LEU A 218 -28.34 -13.82 -9.71
N GLY A 219 -28.51 -14.45 -10.88
CA GLY A 219 -27.43 -15.00 -11.68
C GLY A 219 -26.36 -13.97 -12.02
N LEU A 220 -26.76 -12.75 -12.41
CA LEU A 220 -25.85 -11.65 -12.68
C LEU A 220 -25.11 -11.17 -11.42
N ILE A 221 -25.80 -11.07 -10.28
CA ILE A 221 -25.18 -10.70 -8.99
C ILE A 221 -24.12 -11.73 -8.60
N PHE A 222 -24.44 -13.02 -8.69
CA PHE A 222 -23.48 -14.08 -8.38
C PHE A 222 -22.31 -14.10 -9.34
N THR A 223 -22.57 -13.96 -10.65
CA THR A 223 -21.54 -13.89 -11.68
C THR A 223 -20.60 -12.72 -11.43
N PHE A 224 -21.15 -11.55 -11.10
CA PHE A 224 -20.38 -10.36 -10.76
C PHE A 224 -19.53 -10.57 -9.49
N ALA A 225 -20.12 -11.15 -8.44
CA ALA A 225 -19.44 -11.46 -7.18
C ALA A 225 -18.37 -12.55 -7.32
N SER A 226 -18.52 -13.47 -8.28
CA SER A 226 -17.54 -14.50 -8.60
C SER A 226 -16.51 -14.05 -9.64
N THR A 227 -16.65 -12.84 -10.21
CA THR A 227 -15.70 -12.35 -11.21
C THR A 227 -14.38 -12.02 -10.51
N PRO A 228 -13.25 -12.62 -10.92
CA PRO A 228 -11.94 -12.29 -10.37
C PRO A 228 -11.57 -10.83 -10.61
N GLU A 229 -10.68 -10.29 -9.78
CA GLU A 229 -10.15 -8.95 -10.03
C GLU A 229 -9.31 -8.95 -11.29
N GLN A 230 -9.45 -7.91 -12.11
CA GLN A 230 -8.69 -7.74 -13.33
C GLN A 230 -7.59 -6.71 -13.11
N ARG A 231 -6.35 -7.06 -13.45
CA ARG A 231 -5.22 -6.14 -13.33
C ARG A 231 -5.39 -4.96 -14.27
N SER A 232 -5.19 -3.75 -13.76
CA SER A 232 -5.14 -2.50 -14.51
C SER A 232 -3.76 -1.87 -14.41
N ILE A 233 -3.06 -1.78 -15.54
CA ILE A 233 -1.79 -1.07 -15.68
C ILE A 233 -2.02 0.14 -16.57
N ARG A 234 -1.74 1.34 -16.05
CA ARG A 234 -2.00 2.61 -16.74
C ARG A 234 -0.77 3.49 -16.73
N PHE A 235 -0.51 4.11 -17.87
CA PHE A 235 0.49 5.16 -18.07
C PHE A 235 -0.27 6.43 -18.43
N TYR A 236 0.04 7.53 -17.75
CA TYR A 236 -0.59 8.84 -17.98
C TYR A 236 0.39 9.82 -18.63
#